data_AF-A0A7Y7IWU4-F1
#
_entry.id   AF-A0A7Y7IWU4-F1
#
_cell.length_a   1.000
_cell.length_b   1.000
_cell.length_c   1.000
_cell.angle_alpha   90.00
_cell.angle_beta   90.00
_cell.angle_gamma   90.00
#
_symmetry.space_group_name_H-M   'P 1'
#
loop_
_entity.id
_entity.type
_entity.pdbx_description
1 polymer ?
#
loop_
_entity_poly.entity_id
_entity_poly.type
_entity_poly.pdbx_seq_one_letter_code
_entity_poly.pdbx_strand_id
1 'polypeptide(L)'
;ILWRSDGVAAADLGAALTGAGFSLVFPALGVEAVARVGAHNRGAALGAFSVFLDIGIGLSGPMLGLVIHGLGYGPMFLVAALFTGAGVGATLLLRGRARTSVA
;
A
#
# COMPACT_ATOMS: atom_id res chain seq x y z
N ILE A 1 11.03 -0.21 -10.86
CA ILE A 1 11.27 0.76 -11.96
C ILE A 1 12.01 1.98 -11.41
N LEU A 2 11.40 2.75 -10.52
CA LEU A 2 12.02 3.94 -9.89
C LEU A 2 13.40 3.69 -9.26
N TRP A 3 13.61 2.55 -8.59
CA TRP A 3 14.92 2.23 -8.01
C TRP A 3 16.07 2.09 -9.04
N ARG A 4 15.75 1.67 -10.27
CA ARG A 4 16.73 1.41 -11.34
C ARG A 4 16.56 2.38 -12.53
N SER A 5 15.95 3.54 -12.33
CA SER A 5 15.70 4.47 -13.42
C SER A 5 16.94 5.34 -13.68
N ASP A 6 17.53 5.19 -14.86
CA ASP A 6 18.67 6.00 -15.31
C ASP A 6 18.24 7.25 -16.11
N GLY A 7 16.94 7.51 -16.24
CA GLY A 7 16.40 8.63 -17.02
C GLY A 7 14.96 9.00 -16.67
N VAL A 8 14.58 10.23 -17.03
CA VAL A 8 13.29 10.86 -16.67
C VAL A 8 12.09 10.04 -17.12
N ALA A 9 12.07 9.56 -18.36
CA ALA A 9 10.94 8.79 -18.89
C ALA A 9 10.66 7.49 -18.10
N ALA A 10 11.71 6.80 -17.64
CA ALA A 10 11.56 5.60 -16.82
C ALA A 10 11.04 5.96 -15.41
N ALA A 11 11.46 7.11 -14.87
CA ALA A 11 10.95 7.62 -13.61
C ALA A 11 9.47 7.99 -13.71
N ASP A 12 9.06 8.69 -14.77
CA ASP A 12 7.66 9.07 -15.01
C ASP A 12 6.75 7.86 -15.14
N LEU A 13 7.18 6.83 -15.88
CA LEU A 13 6.42 5.59 -16.00
C LEU A 13 6.31 4.86 -14.66
N GLY A 14 7.39 4.83 -13.88
CA GLY A 14 7.37 4.29 -12.52
C GLY A 14 6.39 5.02 -11.60
N ALA A 15 6.42 6.36 -11.61
CA ALA A 15 5.53 7.21 -10.83
C ALA A 15 4.07 7.05 -11.27
N ALA A 16 3.80 7.01 -12.57
CA ALA A 16 2.46 6.79 -13.12
C ALA A 16 1.88 5.44 -12.69
N LEU A 17 2.68 4.37 -12.72
CA LEU A 17 2.26 3.04 -12.26
C LEU A 17 1.99 3.02 -10.76
N THR A 18 2.84 3.66 -9.94
CA THR A 18 2.61 3.79 -8.50
C THR A 18 1.33 4.57 -8.21
N GLY A 19 1.10 5.69 -8.90
CA GLY A 19 -0.11 6.51 -8.75
C GLY A 19 -1.37 5.75 -9.17
N ALA A 20 -1.33 5.05 -10.30
CA ALA A 20 -2.43 4.20 -10.75
C ALA A 20 -2.73 3.09 -9.73
N GLY A 21 -1.72 2.40 -9.22
CA GLY A 21 -1.88 1.39 -8.17
C GLY A 21 -2.49 1.97 -6.88
N PHE A 22 -2.02 3.14 -6.44
CA PHE A 22 -2.53 3.80 -5.25
C PHE A 22 -4.00 4.22 -5.38
N SER A 23 -4.43 4.68 -6.56
CA SER A 23 -5.84 5.02 -6.81
C SER A 23 -6.81 3.86 -6.61
N LEU A 24 -6.32 2.62 -6.75
CA LEU A 24 -7.11 1.41 -6.58
C LEU A 24 -7.27 0.99 -5.11
N VAL A 25 -6.52 1.59 -4.18
CA VAL A 25 -6.54 1.20 -2.75
C VAL A 25 -7.95 1.34 -2.16
N PHE A 26 -8.62 2.47 -2.41
CA PHE A 26 -9.97 2.70 -1.88
C PHE A 26 -11.04 1.78 -2.52
N PRO A 27 -11.17 1.68 -3.85
CA PRO A 27 -12.16 0.79 -4.47
C PRO A 27 -11.84 -0.70 -4.32
N ALA A 28 -10.57 -1.12 -4.26
CA ALA A 28 -10.22 -2.54 -4.17
C ALA A 28 -10.19 -3.06 -2.71
N LEU A 29 -9.67 -2.28 -1.77
CA LEU A 29 -9.53 -2.70 -0.37
C LEU A 29 -10.60 -2.08 0.53
N GLY A 30 -10.88 -0.79 0.35
CA GLY A 30 -11.88 -0.07 1.16
C GLY A 30 -13.29 -0.64 0.96
N VAL A 31 -13.73 -0.83 -0.29
CA VAL A 31 -15.05 -1.42 -0.58
C VAL A 31 -15.15 -2.86 -0.07
N GLU A 32 -14.10 -3.66 -0.25
CA GLU A 32 -14.04 -5.04 0.24
C GLU A 32 -14.13 -5.11 1.76
N ALA A 33 -13.46 -4.20 2.49
CA ALA A 33 -13.56 -4.11 3.95
C ALA A 33 -14.99 -3.78 4.41
N VAL A 34 -15.66 -2.87 3.71
CA VAL A 34 -17.04 -2.47 4.01
C VAL A 34 -18.04 -3.58 3.67
N ALA A 35 -17.78 -4.35 2.61
CA ALA A 35 -18.63 -5.47 2.21
C ALA A 35 -18.67 -6.60 3.27
N ARG A 36 -17.66 -6.68 4.14
CA ARG A 36 -17.54 -7.70 5.20
C ARG A 36 -18.30 -7.37 6.49
N VAL A 37 -18.88 -6.18 6.61
CA VAL A 37 -19.62 -5.76 7.81
C VAL A 37 -21.11 -5.51 7.51
N GLY A 38 -21.96 -5.63 8.54
CA GLY A 38 -23.39 -5.31 8.43
C GLY A 38 -23.64 -3.84 8.07
N ALA A 39 -24.80 -3.55 7.47
CA ALA A 39 -25.14 -2.21 6.96
C ALA A 39 -24.98 -1.08 7.99
N HIS A 40 -25.29 -1.36 9.26
CA HIS A 40 -25.16 -0.39 10.37
C HIS A 40 -23.70 -0.05 10.72
N ASN A 41 -22.76 -0.94 10.41
CA ASN A 41 -21.34 -0.81 10.77
C ASN A 41 -20.46 -0.31 9.63
N ARG A 42 -21.03 -0.03 8.44
CA ARG A 42 -20.27 0.40 7.25
C ARG A 42 -19.50 1.70 7.48
N GLY A 43 -20.11 2.67 8.17
CA GLY A 43 -19.45 3.94 8.51
C GLY A 43 -18.24 3.75 9.42
N ALA A 44 -18.35 2.87 10.42
CA ALA A 44 -17.24 2.53 11.31
C ALA A 44 -16.12 1.79 10.58
N ALA A 45 -16.45 0.86 9.66
CA ALA A 45 -15.46 0.15 8.85
C ALA A 45 -14.70 1.10 7.90
N LEU A 46 -15.41 2.03 7.24
CA LEU A 46 -14.77 3.08 6.44
C LEU A 46 -13.87 3.97 7.29
N GLY A 47 -14.35 4.40 8.47
CA GLY A 47 -13.57 5.22 9.39
C GLY A 47 -12.28 4.54 9.83
N ALA A 48 -12.37 3.26 10.23
CA ALA A 48 -11.20 2.47 10.60
C ALA A 48 -10.22 2.33 9.42
N PHE A 49 -10.71 2.02 8.22
CA PHE A 49 -9.88 1.93 7.02
C PHE A 49 -9.13 3.24 6.74
N SER A 50 -9.83 4.38 6.76
CA SER A 50 -9.22 5.70 6.53
C SER A 50 -8.17 6.04 7.59
N VAL A 51 -8.44 5.80 8.88
CA VAL A 51 -7.48 6.08 9.96
C VAL A 51 -6.19 5.28 9.77
N PHE A 52 -6.27 3.99 9.44
CA PHE A 52 -5.07 3.19 9.16
C PHE A 52 -4.32 3.65 7.92
N LEU A 53 -5.04 4.04 6.85
CA LEU A 53 -4.45 4.59 5.64
C LEU A 53 -3.70 5.89 5.94
N ASP A 54 -4.33 6.82 6.65
CA ASP A 54 -3.76 8.12 7.02
C ASP A 54 -2.52 7.96 7.91
N ILE A 55 -2.56 7.05 8.89
CA ILE A 55 -1.40 6.73 9.72
C ILE A 55 -0.26 6.18 8.86
N GLY A 56 -0.55 5.29 7.92
CA GLY A 56 0.44 4.75 6.99
C GLY A 56 1.10 5.84 6.16
N ILE A 57 0.30 6.74 5.58
CA ILE A 57 0.79 7.89 4.79
C ILE A 57 1.60 8.84 5.67
N GLY A 58 1.07 9.20 6.84
CA GLY A 58 1.73 10.10 7.79
C GLY A 58 3.08 9.56 8.26
N LEU A 59 3.17 8.26 8.56
CA LEU A 59 4.41 7.63 9.01
C LEU A 59 5.42 7.42 7.87
N SER A 60 4.94 7.25 6.62
CA SER A 60 5.82 7.05 5.47
C SER A 60 6.82 8.19 5.29
N GLY A 61 6.42 9.44 5.56
CA GLY A 61 7.27 10.62 5.43
C GLY A 61 8.53 10.56 6.31
N PRO A 62 8.40 10.51 7.65
CA PRO A 62 9.54 10.37 8.56
C PRO A 62 10.36 9.12 8.28
N MET A 63 9.73 7.96 8.06
CA MET A 63 10.47 6.71 7.84
C MET A 63 11.30 6.75 6.54
N LEU A 64 10.70 7.17 5.44
CA LEU A 64 11.44 7.31 4.17
C LEU A 64 12.44 8.47 4.22
N GLY A 65 12.14 9.54 4.96
CA GLY A 65 13.09 10.63 5.23
C GLY A 65 14.36 10.16 5.93
N LEU A 66 14.23 9.28 6.94
CA LEU A 66 15.38 8.66 7.60
C LEU A 66 16.18 7.77 6.64
N VAL A 67 15.50 7.00 5.78
CA VAL A 67 16.15 6.18 4.75
C VAL A 67 16.91 7.07 3.76
N ILE A 68 16.33 8.16 3.28
CA ILE A 68 17.00 9.11 2.38
C ILE A 68 18.20 9.73 3.08
N HIS A 69 18.07 10.12 4.35
CA HIS A 69 19.16 10.74 5.11
C HIS A 69 20.36 9.79 5.28
N GLY A 70 20.12 8.51 5.56
CA GLY A 70 21.20 7.53 5.80
C GLY A 70 21.72 6.83 4.54
N LEU A 71 20.86 6.56 3.55
CA LEU A 71 21.14 5.68 2.41
C LEU A 71 20.91 6.36 1.05
N GLY A 72 20.34 7.56 1.01
CA GLY A 72 20.03 8.30 -0.21
C GLY A 72 18.71 7.91 -0.87
N TYR A 73 18.42 8.58 -2.00
CA TYR A 73 17.14 8.46 -2.72
C TYR A 73 16.93 7.10 -3.42
N GLY A 74 17.99 6.48 -3.94
CA GLY A 74 17.85 5.19 -4.62
C GLY A 74 17.26 4.11 -3.70
N PRO A 75 17.91 3.78 -2.57
CA PRO A 75 17.44 2.77 -1.63
C PRO A 75 16.03 3.02 -1.08
N MET A 76 15.57 4.27 -0.97
CA MET A 76 14.18 4.60 -0.60
C MET A 76 13.16 3.88 -1.48
N PHE A 77 13.36 3.89 -2.81
CA PHE A 77 12.45 3.22 -3.73
C PHE A 77 12.50 1.69 -3.63
N LEU A 78 13.66 1.13 -3.28
CA LEU A 78 13.78 -0.31 -3.02
C LEU A 78 13.04 -0.68 -1.73
N VAL A 79 13.23 0.08 -0.65
CA VAL A 79 12.53 -0.12 0.62
C VAL A 79 11.01 -0.05 0.39
N ALA A 80 10.51 0.97 -0.30
CA ALA A 80 9.09 1.07 -0.65
C ALA A 80 8.57 -0.14 -1.44
N ALA A 81 9.37 -0.64 -2.41
CA ALA A 81 9.02 -1.83 -3.17
C ALA A 81 8.96 -3.09 -2.28
N LEU A 82 9.90 -3.26 -1.35
CA LEU A 82 9.91 -4.38 -0.40
C LEU A 82 8.70 -4.34 0.55
N PHE A 83 8.37 -3.17 1.11
CA PHE A 83 7.18 -2.99 1.95
C PHE A 83 5.89 -3.31 1.19
N THR A 84 5.78 -2.83 -0.05
CA THR A 84 4.63 -3.13 -0.92
C THR A 84 4.54 -4.64 -1.20
N GLY A 85 5.66 -5.28 -1.52
CA GLY A 85 5.73 -6.72 -1.73
C GLY A 85 5.34 -7.53 -0.48
N ALA A 86 5.76 -7.09 0.71
CA ALA A 86 5.36 -7.69 1.98
C ALA A 86 3.85 -7.55 2.23
N GLY A 87 3.27 -6.38 1.93
CA GLY A 87 1.82 -6.16 2.02
C GLY A 87 1.02 -7.06 1.08
N VAL A 88 1.46 -7.22 -0.17
CA VAL A 88 0.86 -8.18 -1.12
C VAL A 88 0.98 -9.60 -0.60
N GLY A 89 2.16 -10.01 -0.11
CA GLY A 89 2.38 -11.32 0.49
C GLY A 89 1.43 -11.60 1.66
N ALA A 90 1.31 -10.66 2.60
CA ALA A 90 0.38 -10.76 3.72
C ALA A 90 -1.07 -10.89 3.25
N THR A 91 -1.47 -10.12 2.25
CA THR A 91 -2.82 -10.18 1.66
C THR A 91 -3.11 -11.55 1.05
N LEU A 92 -2.15 -12.11 0.29
CA LEU A 92 -2.28 -13.45 -0.31
C LEU A 92 -2.35 -14.55 0.75
N LEU A 93 -1.52 -14.46 1.81
CA LEU A 93 -1.53 -15.40 2.92
C LEU A 93 -2.87 -15.39 3.68
N LEU A 94 -3.40 -14.20 3.96
CA LEU A 94 -4.71 -14.03 4.62
C LEU A 94 -5.85 -14.54 3.74
N ARG A 95 -5.77 -14.30 2.42
CA ARG A 95 -6.74 -14.83 1.45
C ARG A 95 -6.70 -16.36 1.39
N GLY A 96 -5.53 -16.98 1.50
CA GLY A 96 -5.38 -18.44 1.59
C GLY A 96 -6.04 -19.00 2.84
N ARG A 97 -5.77 -18.39 4.01
CA ARG A 97 -6.35 -18.81 5.30
C ARG A 97 -7.87 -18.72 5.35
N ALA A 98 -8.44 -17.65 4.79
CA ALA A 98 -9.89 -17.47 4.71
C ALA A 98 -10.57 -18.56 3.86
N ARG A 99 -9.91 -19.08 2.82
CA ARG A 99 -10.45 -20.15 1.97
C ARG A 99 -10.42 -21.51 2.66
N THR A 100 -9.37 -21.80 3.43
CA THR A 100 -9.26 -23.05 4.20
C THR A 100 -10.18 -23.11 5.41
N SER A 101 -10.68 -21.98 5.92
CA SER A 101 -11.60 -21.95 7.06
C SER A 101 -13.07 -22.21 6.67
N VAL A 102 -13.40 -22.26 5.38
CA VAL A 102 -14.76 -22.45 4.85
C VAL A 102 -14.93 -23.83 4.20
N ALA A 103 -13.84 -24.62 4.09
CA ALA A 103 -13.85 -26.00 3.61
C ALA A 103 -13.76 -26.96 4.80
#